data_AF-A0A2D6Q9F3-F1
#
_entry.id   AF-A0A2D6Q9F3-F1
#
_cell.length_a   1.000
_cell.length_b   1.000
_cell.length_c   1.000
_cell.angle_alpha   90.00
_cell.angle_beta   90.00
_cell.angle_gamma   90.00
#
_symmetry.space_group_name_H-M   'P 1'
#
loop_
_entity.id
_entity.type
_entity.pdbx_description
1 polymer ?
#
loop_
_entity_poly.entity_id
_entity_poly.type
_entity_poly.pdbx_seq_one_letter_code
_entity_poly.pdbx_strand_id
1 'polypeptide(L)'
;MKKPAEYIKGWLADILRTDFNKNTKIRNSIDIDNKTYILNFSIINRKVDWTRGTSNKTKDNFFVPYFDYDRMKKSYVEEELKILQEQFQLGNILLFESSKNNYQAVGFSKLTLREFQEVLMHSSCDFAFIKFPKYLPYAKYYVLRQFSKGLTPKPKYLKTLKYCSDREQSYAHWKYFSILYPDTAINKLTNSDGLEYITIVDYPTGSNI
;
A
#
# COMPACT_ATOMS: atom_id res chain seq x y z
N MET A 1 0.11 -48.52 15.08
CA MET A 1 0.03 -47.28 14.25
C MET A 1 0.38 -46.09 15.13
N LYS A 2 1.40 -45.31 14.79
CA LYS A 2 1.67 -44.03 15.50
C LYS A 2 0.49 -43.09 15.27
N LYS A 3 0.09 -42.33 16.30
CA LYS A 3 -1.01 -41.37 16.18
C LYS A 3 -0.62 -40.29 15.16
N PRO A 4 -1.54 -39.79 14.30
CA PRO A 4 -1.25 -38.76 13.29
C PRO A 4 -0.49 -37.54 13.84
N ALA A 5 -0.74 -37.18 15.11
CA ALA A 5 -0.06 -36.08 15.80
C ALA A 5 1.46 -36.32 16.03
N GLU A 6 1.91 -37.57 16.17
CA GLU A 6 3.33 -37.89 16.37
C GLU A 6 4.13 -37.80 15.07
N TYR A 7 3.51 -38.11 13.92
CA TYR A 7 4.10 -37.91 12.60
C TYR A 7 4.33 -36.43 12.31
N ILE A 8 3.35 -35.58 12.63
CA ILE A 8 3.43 -34.13 12.42
C ILE A 8 4.53 -33.51 13.32
N LYS A 9 4.66 -33.96 14.57
CA LYS A 9 5.68 -33.44 15.51
C LYS A 9 7.12 -33.78 15.11
N GLY A 10 7.38 -35.02 14.70
CA GLY A 10 8.71 -35.42 14.21
C GLY A 10 9.10 -34.63 12.96
N TRP A 11 8.15 -34.47 12.04
CA TRP A 11 8.36 -33.75 10.79
C TRP A 11 8.59 -32.24 10.97
N LEU A 12 7.86 -31.59 11.89
CA LEU A 12 8.12 -30.19 12.25
C LEU A 12 9.51 -30.01 12.86
N ALA A 13 9.97 -30.96 13.66
CA ALA A 13 11.32 -30.91 14.25
C ALA A 13 12.42 -31.02 13.17
N ASP A 14 12.22 -31.84 12.14
CA ASP A 14 13.17 -32.00 11.03
C ASP A 14 13.22 -30.75 10.14
N ILE A 15 12.07 -30.12 9.89
CA ILE A 15 12.02 -28.81 9.24
C ILE A 15 12.78 -27.78 10.08
N LEU A 16 12.50 -27.67 11.38
CA LEU A 16 13.13 -26.68 12.25
C LEU A 16 14.65 -26.85 12.41
N ARG A 17 15.19 -28.04 12.11
CA ARG A 17 16.64 -28.37 12.18
C ARG A 17 17.38 -28.23 10.86
N THR A 18 16.67 -28.04 9.75
CA THR A 18 17.30 -27.93 8.43
C THR A 18 17.83 -26.51 8.23
N ASP A 19 19.13 -26.37 7.96
CA ASP A 19 19.73 -25.09 7.56
C ASP A 19 19.21 -24.68 6.16
N PHE A 20 18.15 -23.89 6.14
CA PHE A 20 17.54 -23.44 4.88
C PHE A 20 18.36 -22.32 4.24
N ASN A 21 19.29 -22.70 3.36
CA ASN A 21 19.86 -21.76 2.41
C ASN A 21 18.83 -21.42 1.30
N LYS A 22 18.73 -20.10 1.03
CA LYS A 22 17.78 -19.36 0.17
C LYS A 22 16.70 -20.14 -0.61
N ASN A 23 15.45 -19.70 -0.40
CA ASN A 23 14.25 -20.00 -1.21
C ASN A 23 13.96 -21.50 -1.39
N THR A 24 13.74 -22.20 -0.29
CA THR A 24 13.31 -23.61 -0.31
C THR A 24 11.80 -23.70 -0.43
N LYS A 25 11.32 -24.47 -1.41
CA LYS A 25 9.94 -24.95 -1.47
C LYS A 25 9.96 -26.41 -1.03
N ILE A 26 9.26 -26.72 0.06
CA ILE A 26 9.08 -28.08 0.54
C ILE A 26 7.65 -28.47 0.19
N ARG A 27 7.53 -29.45 -0.70
CA ARG A 27 6.25 -30.09 -1.02
C ARG A 27 6.29 -31.48 -0.43
N ASN A 28 5.35 -31.76 0.45
CA ASN A 28 5.16 -33.10 1.00
C ASN A 28 3.69 -33.49 0.90
N SER A 29 3.45 -34.80 0.88
CA SER A 29 2.11 -35.37 0.95
C SER A 29 2.02 -36.33 2.13
N ILE A 30 0.90 -36.33 2.83
CA ILE A 30 0.61 -37.28 3.91
C ILE A 30 -0.74 -37.93 3.59
N ASP A 31 -0.78 -39.25 3.61
CA ASP A 31 -2.01 -40.02 3.43
C ASP A 31 -2.62 -40.37 4.78
N ILE A 32 -3.89 -40.01 4.99
CA ILE A 32 -4.67 -40.30 6.20
C ILE A 32 -6.08 -40.74 5.75
N ASP A 33 -6.55 -41.90 6.23
CA ASP A 33 -7.90 -42.42 5.96
C ASP A 33 -8.33 -42.36 4.48
N ASN A 34 -7.48 -42.88 3.59
CA ASN A 34 -7.67 -42.88 2.12
C ASN A 34 -7.76 -41.48 1.47
N LYS A 35 -7.24 -40.44 2.13
CA LYS A 35 -7.13 -39.09 1.58
C LYS A 35 -5.68 -38.61 1.61
N THR A 36 -5.22 -38.03 0.52
CA THR A 36 -3.88 -37.41 0.41
C THR A 36 -3.96 -35.92 0.71
N TYR A 37 -3.21 -35.48 1.72
CA TYR A 37 -3.06 -34.06 2.08
C TYR A 37 -1.73 -33.55 1.53
N ILE A 38 -1.77 -32.57 0.63
CA ILE A 38 -0.56 -31.94 0.10
C ILE A 38 -0.26 -30.69 0.92
N LEU A 39 0.89 -30.68 1.55
CA LEU A 39 1.40 -29.56 2.31
C LEU A 39 2.49 -28.85 1.51
N ASN A 40 2.29 -27.56 1.25
CA ASN A 40 3.24 -26.71 0.55
C ASN A 40 3.81 -25.68 1.52
N PHE A 41 5.09 -25.78 1.84
CA PHE A 41 5.82 -24.82 2.65
C PHE A 41 6.83 -24.07 1.78
N SER A 42 6.84 -22.75 1.89
CA SER A 42 7.85 -21.91 1.25
C SER A 42 8.60 -21.12 2.32
N ILE A 43 9.91 -21.29 2.36
CA ILE A 43 10.79 -20.51 3.21
C ILE A 43 11.46 -19.48 2.31
N ILE A 44 11.02 -18.23 2.45
CA ILE A 44 11.50 -17.13 1.63
C ILE A 44 12.43 -16.29 2.50
N ASN A 45 13.73 -16.41 2.28
CA ASN A 45 14.73 -15.59 2.96
C ASN A 45 14.76 -14.20 2.29
N ARG A 46 13.79 -13.35 2.67
CA ARG A 46 13.71 -11.96 2.19
C ARG A 46 14.47 -11.08 3.16
N LYS A 47 15.51 -10.41 2.65
CA LYS A 47 16.04 -9.22 3.31
C LYS A 47 14.88 -8.21 3.40
N VAL A 48 14.63 -7.69 4.59
CA VAL A 48 13.57 -6.71 4.85
C VAL A 48 14.23 -5.34 4.87
N ASP A 49 13.79 -4.46 3.99
CA ASP A 49 14.13 -3.05 4.04
C ASP A 49 13.00 -2.27 4.69
N TRP A 50 13.35 -1.34 5.57
CA TRP A 50 12.39 -0.44 6.20
C TRP A 50 12.12 0.75 5.28
N THR A 51 10.83 1.06 5.12
CA THR A 51 10.37 2.20 4.34
C THR A 51 9.60 3.14 5.25
N ARG A 52 9.84 4.44 5.09
CA ARG A 52 9.08 5.50 5.75
C ARG A 52 8.03 6.09 4.81
N GLY A 53 6.82 6.24 5.29
CA GLY A 53 5.71 6.85 4.56
C GLY A 53 4.73 7.57 5.47
N THR A 54 3.66 8.09 4.89
CA THR A 54 2.54 8.67 5.63
C THR A 54 1.33 7.76 5.55
N SER A 55 0.56 7.68 6.63
CA SER A 55 -0.76 7.06 6.62
C SER A 55 -1.73 7.94 5.84
N ASN A 56 -2.70 7.33 5.17
CA ASN A 56 -3.81 8.04 4.55
C ASN A 56 -4.97 8.34 5.51
N LYS A 57 -4.90 7.85 6.76
CA LYS A 57 -5.96 8.06 7.75
C LYS A 57 -5.81 9.41 8.45
N THR A 58 -6.91 10.15 8.57
CA THR A 58 -6.99 11.42 9.30
C THR A 58 -7.22 11.19 10.80
N LYS A 59 -7.00 12.24 11.60
CA LYS A 59 -7.19 12.21 13.07
C LYS A 59 -8.62 11.83 13.48
N ASP A 60 -9.60 12.24 12.69
CA ASP A 60 -11.03 12.03 12.91
C ASP A 60 -11.60 10.79 12.21
N ASN A 61 -10.74 9.82 11.86
CA ASN A 61 -11.08 8.51 11.30
C ASN A 61 -11.64 8.51 9.86
N PHE A 62 -11.44 9.58 9.11
CA PHE A 62 -11.59 9.58 7.65
C PHE A 62 -10.30 9.13 6.97
N PHE A 63 -10.36 8.99 5.65
CA PHE A 63 -9.27 8.57 4.79
C PHE A 63 -9.12 9.54 3.63
N VAL A 64 -7.89 9.86 3.26
CA VAL A 64 -7.60 10.54 2.00
C VAL A 64 -7.21 9.52 0.93
N PRO A 65 -7.50 9.80 -0.36
CA PRO A 65 -7.23 8.85 -1.42
C PRO A 65 -5.74 8.79 -1.74
N TYR A 66 -5.14 7.63 -1.49
CA TYR A 66 -3.79 7.26 -1.88
C TYR A 66 -3.86 6.18 -2.96
N PHE A 67 -3.10 6.35 -4.03
CA PHE A 67 -3.03 5.43 -5.16
C PHE A 67 -1.58 5.03 -5.43
N ASP A 68 -1.35 3.75 -5.73
CA ASP A 68 -0.04 3.18 -6.06
C ASP A 68 -0.18 2.35 -7.34
N TYR A 69 0.38 2.87 -8.44
CA TYR A 69 0.27 2.30 -9.78
C TYR A 69 1.61 1.72 -10.22
N ASP A 70 1.62 0.43 -10.57
CA ASP A 70 2.81 -0.28 -11.02
C ASP A 70 2.76 -0.57 -12.53
N ARG A 71 3.88 -0.31 -13.21
CA ARG A 71 4.12 -0.64 -14.63
C ARG A 71 3.08 -0.08 -15.61
N MET A 72 2.55 1.10 -15.33
CA MET A 72 1.56 1.77 -16.19
C MET A 72 2.18 2.90 -17.02
N LYS A 73 1.53 3.30 -18.11
CA LYS A 73 1.89 4.54 -18.81
C LYS A 73 1.29 5.73 -18.06
N LYS A 74 2.05 6.81 -17.94
CA LYS A 74 1.60 8.06 -17.30
C LYS A 74 0.24 8.55 -17.82
N SER A 75 0.02 8.52 -19.12
CA SER A 75 -1.22 8.98 -19.75
C SER A 75 -2.45 8.20 -19.26
N TYR A 76 -2.33 6.89 -19.09
CA TYR A 76 -3.43 6.05 -18.60
C TYR A 76 -3.72 6.30 -17.13
N VAL A 77 -2.68 6.50 -16.31
CA VAL A 77 -2.85 6.89 -14.90
C VAL A 77 -3.58 8.23 -14.79
N GLU A 78 -3.20 9.21 -15.60
CA GLU A 78 -3.85 10.52 -15.60
C GLU A 78 -5.31 10.49 -16.06
N GLU A 79 -5.62 9.69 -17.09
CA GLU A 79 -6.98 9.49 -17.57
C GLU A 79 -7.85 8.83 -16.51
N GLU A 80 -7.38 7.73 -15.91
CA GLU A 80 -8.10 7.04 -14.84
C GLU A 80 -8.33 7.95 -13.63
N LEU A 81 -7.31 8.67 -13.18
CA LEU A 81 -7.45 9.56 -12.02
C LEU A 81 -8.50 10.66 -12.27
N LYS A 82 -8.64 11.17 -13.50
CA LYS A 82 -9.70 12.12 -13.84
C LYS A 82 -11.08 11.49 -13.78
N ILE A 83 -11.23 10.27 -14.32
CA ILE A 83 -12.48 9.50 -14.22
C ILE A 83 -12.85 9.28 -12.75
N LEU A 84 -11.87 8.94 -11.90
CA LEU A 84 -12.09 8.78 -10.46
C LEU A 84 -12.45 10.12 -9.77
N GLN A 85 -11.83 11.24 -10.16
CA GLN A 85 -12.20 12.57 -9.67
C GLN A 85 -13.66 12.89 -9.98
N GLU A 86 -14.09 12.64 -11.22
CA GLU A 86 -15.46 12.87 -11.66
C GLU A 86 -16.46 11.94 -10.95
N GLN A 87 -16.20 10.63 -10.95
CA GLN A 87 -17.10 9.63 -10.40
C GLN A 87 -17.31 9.77 -8.89
N PHE A 88 -16.24 10.07 -8.14
CA PHE A 88 -16.27 10.12 -6.67
C PHE A 88 -16.20 11.54 -6.11
N GLN A 89 -16.25 12.56 -6.98
CA GLN A 89 -16.14 13.97 -6.61
C GLN A 89 -14.85 14.25 -5.82
N LEU A 90 -13.73 13.63 -6.21
CA LEU A 90 -12.44 13.86 -5.55
C LEU A 90 -11.88 15.20 -6.02
N GLY A 91 -11.42 16.04 -5.09
CA GLY A 91 -10.77 17.29 -5.40
C GLY A 91 -9.40 17.07 -6.06
N ASN A 92 -8.53 18.08 -5.99
CA ASN A 92 -7.20 18.02 -6.58
C ASN A 92 -6.41 16.76 -6.17
N ILE A 93 -5.78 16.11 -7.15
CA ILE A 93 -4.91 14.95 -6.95
C ILE A 93 -3.48 15.31 -7.38
N LEU A 94 -2.53 15.15 -6.48
CA LEU A 94 -1.10 15.27 -6.75
C LEU A 94 -0.59 13.97 -7.38
N LEU A 95 0.15 14.07 -8.48
CA LEU A 95 0.76 12.92 -9.16
C LEU A 95 2.27 12.94 -9.00
N PHE A 96 2.84 11.80 -8.63
CA PHE A 96 4.27 11.57 -8.42
C PHE A 96 4.75 10.37 -9.24
N GLU A 97 6.00 10.39 -9.66
CA GLU A 97 6.70 9.23 -10.25
C GLU A 97 7.65 8.65 -9.20
N SER A 98 7.41 7.41 -8.78
CA SER A 98 8.25 6.72 -7.78
C SER A 98 9.47 6.06 -8.43
N SER A 99 9.32 5.61 -9.67
CA SER A 99 10.36 5.13 -10.60
C SER A 99 9.76 5.04 -12.01
N LYS A 100 10.57 4.72 -13.03
CA LYS A 100 10.11 4.65 -14.42
C LYS A 100 8.86 3.77 -14.55
N ASN A 101 7.75 4.37 -15.00
CA ASN A 101 6.44 3.72 -15.16
C ASN A 101 5.76 3.24 -13.86
N ASN A 102 6.18 3.74 -12.70
CA ASN A 102 5.49 3.52 -11.43
C ASN A 102 5.12 4.87 -10.82
N TYR A 103 3.85 5.03 -10.47
CA TYR A 103 3.28 6.32 -10.09
C TYR A 103 2.56 6.22 -8.77
N GLN A 104 2.59 7.31 -8.02
CA GLN A 104 1.81 7.48 -6.81
C GLN A 104 0.93 8.69 -6.98
N ALA A 105 -0.30 8.61 -6.49
CA ALA A 105 -1.18 9.75 -6.50
C ALA A 105 -1.84 9.97 -5.13
N VAL A 106 -2.01 11.24 -4.78
CA VAL A 106 -2.52 11.66 -3.47
C VAL A 106 -3.54 12.75 -3.66
N GLY A 107 -4.80 12.47 -3.30
CA GLY A 107 -5.80 13.51 -3.12
C GLY A 107 -5.94 13.87 -1.64
N PHE A 108 -6.64 14.97 -1.37
CA PHE A 108 -6.88 15.45 0.00
C PHE A 108 -8.33 15.36 0.44
N SER A 109 -9.26 15.01 -0.45
CA SER A 109 -10.67 14.80 -0.10
C SER A 109 -10.82 13.72 0.97
N LYS A 110 -11.60 14.02 2.00
CA LYS A 110 -11.92 13.09 3.07
C LYS A 110 -13.04 12.16 2.63
N LEU A 111 -12.79 10.89 2.85
CA LEU A 111 -13.65 9.77 2.50
C LEU A 111 -13.88 8.93 3.75
N THR A 112 -15.10 8.43 3.90
CA THR A 112 -15.32 7.32 4.83
C THR A 112 -14.52 6.09 4.38
N LEU A 113 -14.29 5.13 5.27
CA LEU A 113 -13.60 3.89 4.90
C LEU A 113 -14.28 3.19 3.72
N ARG A 114 -15.62 3.17 3.70
CA ARG A 114 -16.41 2.55 2.62
C ARG A 114 -16.16 3.24 1.28
N GLU A 115 -16.29 4.56 1.22
CA GLU A 115 -16.07 5.32 -0.02
C GLU A 115 -14.64 5.17 -0.50
N PHE A 116 -13.66 5.21 0.41
CA PHE A 116 -12.26 5.02 0.05
C PHE A 116 -12.00 3.61 -0.53
N GLN A 117 -12.61 2.57 0.03
CA GLN A 117 -12.54 1.22 -0.54
C GLN A 117 -13.22 1.15 -1.91
N GLU A 118 -14.37 1.79 -2.09
CA GLU A 118 -15.06 1.85 -3.37
C GLU A 118 -14.19 2.55 -4.43
N VAL A 119 -13.53 3.68 -4.10
CA VAL A 119 -12.56 4.36 -4.97
C VAL A 119 -11.43 3.43 -5.38
N LEU A 120 -10.81 2.74 -4.43
CA LEU A 120 -9.71 1.82 -4.73
C LEU A 120 -10.14 0.65 -5.62
N MET A 121 -11.33 0.11 -5.40
CA MET A 121 -11.87 -0.98 -6.22
C MET A 121 -12.17 -0.59 -7.67
N HIS A 122 -12.35 0.71 -7.94
CA HIS A 122 -12.52 1.26 -9.29
C HIS A 122 -11.21 1.76 -9.90
N SER A 123 -10.09 1.65 -9.18
CA SER A 123 -8.76 2.03 -9.68
C SER A 123 -7.99 0.81 -10.19
N SER A 124 -7.01 1.05 -11.06
CA SER A 124 -6.01 0.06 -11.49
C SER A 124 -4.79 0.02 -10.56
N CYS A 125 -4.95 0.40 -9.28
CA CYS A 125 -3.86 0.30 -8.31
C CYS A 125 -3.36 -1.14 -8.16
N ASP A 126 -2.12 -1.27 -7.66
CA ASP A 126 -1.55 -2.58 -7.36
C ASP A 126 -2.51 -3.42 -6.50
N PHE A 127 -2.67 -4.69 -6.88
CA PHE A 127 -3.62 -5.59 -6.25
C PHE A 127 -3.27 -5.85 -4.78
N ALA A 128 -1.98 -5.92 -4.44
CA ALA A 128 -1.55 -6.06 -3.06
C ALA A 128 -1.86 -4.80 -2.26
N PHE A 129 -1.72 -3.61 -2.86
CA PHE A 129 -2.14 -2.34 -2.26
C PHE A 129 -3.64 -2.34 -1.94
N ILE A 130 -4.50 -2.67 -2.90
CA ILE A 130 -5.97 -2.75 -2.72
C ILE A 130 -6.33 -3.71 -1.57
N LYS A 131 -5.64 -4.85 -1.49
CA LYS A 131 -5.91 -5.91 -0.51
C LYS A 131 -5.22 -5.73 0.85
N PHE A 132 -4.24 -4.83 0.96
CA PHE A 132 -3.29 -4.76 2.07
C PHE A 132 -3.92 -4.78 3.48
N PRO A 133 -4.99 -4.02 3.79
CA PRO A 133 -5.53 -3.98 5.15
C PRO A 133 -6.18 -5.28 5.61
N LYS A 134 -6.52 -6.18 4.67
CA LYS A 134 -7.19 -7.45 5.00
C LYS A 134 -6.23 -8.49 5.57
N TYR A 135 -4.93 -8.37 5.31
CA TYR A 135 -3.96 -9.47 5.54
C TYR A 135 -2.96 -9.20 6.65
N LEU A 136 -2.84 -7.96 7.13
CA LEU A 136 -1.90 -7.62 8.20
C LEU A 136 -2.67 -7.06 9.40
N PRO A 137 -2.66 -7.74 10.57
CA PRO A 137 -3.42 -7.32 11.75
C PRO A 137 -3.05 -5.92 12.27
N TYR A 138 -1.91 -5.39 11.85
CA TYR A 138 -1.41 -4.05 12.16
C TYR A 138 -1.55 -3.03 11.02
N ALA A 139 -1.89 -3.46 9.79
CA ALA A 139 -2.08 -2.55 8.65
C ALA A 139 -3.48 -1.94 8.68
N LYS A 140 -3.71 -1.02 9.61
CA LYS A 140 -4.95 -0.23 9.69
C LYS A 140 -5.00 0.90 8.65
N TYR A 141 -3.94 1.04 7.86
CA TYR A 141 -3.65 2.22 7.06
C TYR A 141 -3.09 1.83 5.71
N TYR A 142 -3.41 2.64 4.71
CA TYR A 142 -2.69 2.63 3.45
C TYR A 142 -1.57 3.65 3.57
N VAL A 143 -0.34 3.21 3.27
CA VAL A 143 0.86 4.03 3.46
C VAL A 143 1.54 4.20 2.12
N LEU A 144 1.83 5.45 1.74
CA LEU A 144 2.66 5.75 0.59
C LEU A 144 4.04 6.23 1.06
N ARG A 145 5.07 5.69 0.43
CA ARG A 145 6.47 6.08 0.64
C ARG A 145 6.69 7.49 0.12
N GLN A 146 7.19 8.38 0.96
CA GLN A 146 7.55 9.75 0.53
C GLN A 146 9.05 10.07 0.67
N PHE A 147 9.85 9.07 1.05
CA PHE A 147 11.29 9.17 1.23
C PHE A 147 12.05 8.17 0.35
N SER A 148 13.37 8.33 0.25
CA SER A 148 14.23 7.35 -0.40
C SER A 148 14.15 6.00 0.32
N LYS A 149 14.34 4.91 -0.44
CA LYS A 149 14.40 3.53 0.06
C LYS A 149 15.59 2.84 -0.59
N GLY A 150 16.64 2.56 0.19
CA GLY A 150 17.89 2.04 -0.37
C GLY A 150 18.41 2.97 -1.48
N LEU A 151 18.63 2.41 -2.67
CA LEU A 151 19.04 3.16 -3.86
C LEU A 151 17.88 3.83 -4.62
N THR A 152 16.62 3.53 -4.25
CA THR A 152 15.46 4.14 -4.92
C THR A 152 15.24 5.54 -4.36
N PRO A 153 15.26 6.59 -5.20
CA PRO A 153 15.07 7.97 -4.74
C PRO A 153 13.66 8.19 -4.20
N LYS A 154 13.47 9.32 -3.52
CA LYS A 154 12.12 9.78 -3.15
C LYS A 154 11.26 9.99 -4.41
N PRO A 155 9.93 9.77 -4.36
CA PRO A 155 9.07 10.04 -5.50
C PRO A 155 9.20 11.49 -5.98
N LYS A 156 9.19 11.68 -7.29
CA LYS A 156 9.28 13.00 -7.94
C LYS A 156 7.89 13.52 -8.22
N TYR A 157 7.58 14.73 -7.75
CA TYR A 157 6.34 15.42 -8.14
C TYR A 157 6.31 15.68 -9.64
N LEU A 158 5.20 15.34 -10.29
CA LEU A 158 5.00 15.54 -11.72
C LEU A 158 4.07 16.71 -12.00
N LYS A 159 2.86 16.66 -11.45
CA LYS A 159 1.82 17.68 -11.64
C LYS A 159 0.65 17.47 -10.68
N THR A 160 -0.28 18.43 -10.69
CA THR A 160 -1.58 18.29 -10.05
C THR A 160 -2.68 18.16 -11.09
N LEU A 161 -3.54 17.16 -10.92
CA LEU A 161 -4.81 17.01 -11.65
C LEU A 161 -5.87 17.81 -10.91
N LYS A 162 -6.37 18.86 -11.54
CA LYS A 162 -7.32 19.80 -10.94
C LYS A 162 -8.75 19.31 -11.09
N TYR A 163 -9.52 19.39 -10.02
CA TYR A 163 -10.96 19.14 -10.03
C TYR A 163 -11.64 19.97 -8.93
N CYS A 164 -12.78 20.56 -9.25
CA CYS A 164 -13.57 21.34 -8.29
C CYS A 164 -14.48 20.40 -7.52
N SER A 165 -14.31 20.34 -6.20
CA SER A 165 -15.10 19.49 -5.32
C SER A 165 -15.37 20.24 -4.03
N ASP A 166 -16.59 20.07 -3.53
CA ASP A 166 -17.05 20.64 -2.25
C ASP A 166 -16.77 19.71 -1.07
N ARG A 167 -16.17 18.53 -1.31
CA ARG A 167 -15.82 17.59 -0.24
C ARG A 167 -14.84 18.24 0.73
N GLU A 168 -15.03 17.99 2.02
CA GLU A 168 -14.06 18.37 3.05
C GLU A 168 -12.70 17.72 2.75
N GLN A 169 -11.61 18.45 3.04
CA GLN A 169 -10.25 18.10 2.67
C GLN A 169 -9.34 18.12 3.89
N SER A 170 -8.42 17.17 3.98
CA SER A 170 -7.50 17.09 5.11
C SER A 170 -6.38 18.12 5.01
N TYR A 171 -6.41 19.08 5.93
CA TYR A 171 -5.38 20.12 6.02
C TYR A 171 -4.01 19.55 6.36
N ALA A 172 -3.94 18.60 7.30
CA ALA A 172 -2.69 17.97 7.72
C ALA A 172 -1.92 17.35 6.54
N HIS A 173 -2.64 16.62 5.68
CA HIS A 173 -2.04 15.98 4.50
C HIS A 173 -1.56 17.04 3.51
N TRP A 174 -2.39 18.03 3.19
CA TRP A 174 -1.98 19.12 2.31
C TRP A 174 -0.75 19.88 2.84
N LYS A 175 -0.74 20.23 4.12
CA LYS A 175 0.36 20.94 4.79
C LYS A 175 1.63 20.12 4.73
N TYR A 176 1.54 18.82 5.02
CA TYR A 176 2.67 17.90 4.93
C TYR A 176 3.26 17.84 3.52
N PHE A 177 2.44 17.61 2.49
CA PHE A 177 2.92 17.54 1.11
C PHE A 177 3.45 18.89 0.61
N SER A 178 2.86 20.01 1.03
CA SER A 178 3.35 21.36 0.69
C SER A 178 4.73 21.64 1.28
N ILE A 179 5.03 21.12 2.47
CA ILE A 179 6.37 21.21 3.08
C ILE A 179 7.35 20.30 2.35
N LEU A 180 6.95 19.06 2.06
CA LEU A 180 7.84 18.06 1.48
C LEU A 180 8.12 18.31 -0.02
N TYR A 181 7.14 18.88 -0.71
CA TYR A 181 7.14 19.23 -2.13
C TYR A 181 6.63 20.67 -2.28
N PRO A 182 7.51 21.69 -2.17
CA PRO A 182 7.11 23.10 -2.21
C PRO A 182 6.25 23.50 -3.41
N ASP A 183 6.50 22.89 -4.58
CA ASP A 183 5.71 23.12 -5.81
C ASP A 183 4.23 22.74 -5.68
N THR A 184 3.86 21.97 -4.64
CA THR A 184 2.48 21.56 -4.39
C THR A 184 1.70 22.58 -3.55
N ALA A 185 2.37 23.57 -2.94
CA ALA A 185 1.75 24.59 -2.11
C ALA A 185 0.75 25.49 -2.87
N ILE A 186 0.87 25.56 -4.21
CA ILE A 186 -0.09 26.26 -5.08
C ILE A 186 -1.49 25.61 -5.06
N ASN A 187 -1.59 24.36 -4.61
CA ASN A 187 -2.85 23.61 -4.56
C ASN A 187 -3.62 23.89 -3.28
N LYS A 188 -3.96 25.16 -3.04
CA LYS A 188 -4.75 25.55 -1.85
C LYS A 188 -6.04 24.74 -1.77
N LEU A 189 -6.37 24.33 -0.54
CA LEU A 189 -7.62 23.66 -0.22
C LEU A 189 -8.79 24.64 -0.37
N THR A 190 -9.93 24.13 -0.85
CA THR A 190 -11.18 24.87 -1.01
C THR A 190 -12.11 24.66 0.18
N ASN A 191 -12.08 23.47 0.80
CA ASN A 191 -12.90 23.13 1.97
C ASN A 191 -12.05 22.34 2.98
N SER A 192 -11.28 23.02 3.81
CA SER A 192 -10.29 22.42 4.72
C SER A 192 -10.88 22.07 6.10
N ASP A 193 -10.54 20.90 6.65
CA ASP A 193 -10.91 20.49 8.01
C ASP A 193 -10.12 21.19 9.14
N GLY A 194 -9.01 21.86 8.80
CA GLY A 194 -8.16 22.59 9.74
C GLY A 194 -7.39 21.70 10.74
N LEU A 195 -7.45 20.37 10.60
CA LEU A 195 -6.73 19.45 11.49
C LEU A 195 -5.27 19.35 11.07
N GLU A 196 -4.34 19.38 12.03
CA GLU A 196 -2.89 19.41 11.73
C GLU A 196 -2.14 18.10 11.99
N TYR A 197 -2.85 17.03 12.36
CA TYR A 197 -2.22 15.76 12.72
C TYR A 197 -2.15 14.79 11.55
N ILE A 198 -0.95 14.29 11.25
CA ILE A 198 -0.68 13.22 10.29
C ILE A 198 0.15 12.12 10.96
N THR A 199 -0.10 10.86 10.60
CA THR A 199 0.69 9.73 11.10
C THR A 199 1.80 9.39 10.10
N ILE A 200 3.04 9.37 10.57
CA ILE A 200 4.19 8.83 9.83
C ILE A 200 4.38 7.37 10.26
N VAL A 201 4.60 6.49 9.29
CA VAL A 201 4.69 5.05 9.51
C VAL A 201 6.00 4.54 8.91
N ASP A 202 6.77 3.82 9.72
CA ASP A 202 7.87 2.97 9.26
C ASP A 202 7.33 1.55 9.10
N TYR A 203 7.50 0.96 7.92
CA TYR A 203 6.96 -0.37 7.60
C TYR A 203 7.98 -1.24 6.84
N PRO A 204 7.97 -2.56 7.07
CA PRO A 204 8.84 -3.49 6.36
C PRO A 204 8.36 -3.65 4.92
N THR A 205 9.31 -3.68 4.00
CA THR A 205 9.07 -3.92 2.58
C THR A 205 10.09 -4.90 2.03
N GLY A 206 9.75 -5.59 0.93
CA GLY A 206 10.71 -6.45 0.25
C GLY A 206 11.91 -5.65 -0.26
N SER A 207 13.12 -6.19 -0.10
CA SER A 207 14.30 -5.65 -0.78
C SER A 207 14.20 -5.89 -2.27
N ASN A 208 14.42 -4.87 -3.08
CA ASN A 208 14.78 -5.07 -4.49
C ASN A 208 16.29 -5.35 -4.51
N ILE A 209 16.67 -6.63 -4.62
CA ILE A 209 18.04 -7.03 -4.96
C ILE A 209 18.10 -7.17 -6.47
#